data_AF-Q09420-F1
#
_entry.id   AF-Q09420-F1
#
_cell.length_a   1.000
_cell.length_b   1.000
_cell.length_c   1.000
_cell.angle_alpha   90.00
_cell.angle_beta   90.00
_cell.angle_gamma   90.00
#
_symmetry.space_group_name_H-M   'P 1'
#
loop_
_entity.id
_entity.type
_entity.pdbx_description
1 polymer ?
#
loop_
_entity_poly.entity_id
_entity_poly.type
_entity_poly.pdbx_seq_one_letter_code
_entity_poly.pdbx_strand_id
1 'polypeptide(L)'
;MHLFFAHILAVSIVVRITDSCAATSGTTTTTIAPTTCTTCTTDLIGIVTGNDGDMTPTSAITADANGCSVITYTCERTPVVATDVVLITFYSDSQNPTDVGTENGVGTANVVMNCVNGQWVKEGIVINDVECQIIT
;
A
#
# COMPACT_ATOMS: atom_id res chain seq x y z
N MET A 1 -24.73 19.62 60.71
CA MET A 1 -24.44 21.00 61.18
C MET A 1 -23.17 20.96 61.98
N HIS A 2 -22.10 21.62 61.54
CA HIS A 2 -21.10 22.37 62.32
C HIS A 2 -20.27 23.16 61.30
N LEU A 3 -20.50 24.47 61.25
CA LEU A 3 -19.57 25.47 60.73
C LEU A 3 -18.22 25.28 61.40
N PHE A 4 -17.10 25.62 60.76
CA PHE A 4 -16.04 26.45 61.36
C PHE A 4 -14.89 26.76 60.37
N PHE A 5 -14.56 28.06 60.30
CA PHE A 5 -13.25 28.68 59.98
C PHE A 5 -12.62 28.39 58.60
N ALA A 6 -12.68 29.29 57.63
CA ALA A 6 -11.84 30.51 57.54
C ALA A 6 -10.37 30.24 57.88
N HIS A 7 -9.46 30.37 56.92
CA HIS A 7 -8.29 31.26 56.97
C HIS A 7 -7.54 31.17 55.61
N ILE A 8 -7.46 32.34 54.99
CA ILE A 8 -6.68 32.67 53.81
C ILE A 8 -5.19 32.41 54.11
N LEU A 9 -4.52 31.62 53.26
CA LEU A 9 -3.06 31.73 53.13
C LEU A 9 -2.71 31.83 51.65
N ALA A 10 -2.45 33.06 51.23
CA ALA A 10 -1.84 33.37 49.95
C ALA A 10 -0.34 33.06 50.03
N VAL A 11 0.13 32.10 49.23
CA VAL A 11 1.56 31.95 48.94
C VAL A 11 1.74 32.06 47.44
N SER A 12 2.19 33.24 47.02
CA SER A 12 2.64 33.53 45.66
C SER A 12 4.01 32.88 45.45
N ILE A 13 4.06 31.67 44.91
CA ILE A 13 5.31 31.11 44.39
C ILE A 13 5.32 31.27 42.87
N VAL A 14 6.13 32.24 42.44
CA VAL A 14 6.50 32.47 41.05
C VAL A 14 7.61 31.46 40.72
N VAL A 15 7.26 30.23 40.33
CA VAL A 15 8.26 29.34 39.72
C VAL A 15 8.41 29.77 38.27
N ARG A 16 9.48 30.51 37.99
CA ARG A 16 9.99 30.67 36.63
C ARG A 16 10.55 29.31 36.22
N ILE A 17 9.73 28.47 35.61
CA ILE A 17 10.22 27.30 34.90
C ILE A 17 10.94 27.87 33.69
N THR A 18 12.27 27.80 33.71
CA THR A 18 13.07 28.05 32.52
C THR A 18 12.75 26.90 31.57
N ASP A 19 12.05 27.22 30.48
CA ASP A 19 11.96 26.36 29.30
C ASP A 19 13.39 26.10 28.83
N SER A 20 13.99 25.04 29.34
CA SER A 20 15.14 24.43 28.69
C SER A 20 14.59 23.89 27.39
N CYS A 21 14.72 24.70 26.34
CA CYS A 21 14.50 24.27 24.97
C CYS A 21 15.38 23.03 24.75
N ALA A 22 14.78 21.87 24.92
CA ALA A 22 15.36 20.63 24.47
C ALA A 22 15.36 20.75 22.95
N ALA A 23 16.49 21.24 22.42
CA ALA A 23 16.78 21.23 21.01
C ALA A 23 16.60 19.78 20.56
N THR A 24 15.43 19.51 19.97
CA THR A 24 15.14 18.22 19.37
C THR A 24 16.11 18.14 18.22
N SER A 25 17.21 17.42 18.43
CA SER A 25 18.16 17.11 17.39
C SER A 25 17.38 16.26 16.40
N GLY A 26 16.85 16.91 15.36
CA GLY A 26 16.26 16.25 14.23
C GLY A 26 17.39 15.51 13.54
N THR A 27 17.61 14.25 13.94
CA THR A 27 18.46 13.35 13.20
C THR A 27 17.78 13.17 11.85
N THR A 28 18.24 13.93 10.85
CA THR A 28 17.87 13.72 9.47
C THR A 28 18.48 12.39 9.06
N THR A 29 17.79 11.30 9.38
CA THR A 29 18.16 9.98 8.88
C THR A 29 17.98 10.04 7.37
N THR A 30 19.09 10.24 6.67
CA THR A 30 19.13 10.14 5.21
C THR A 30 19.01 8.66 4.91
N THR A 31 17.79 8.17 4.73
CA THR A 31 17.58 6.81 4.23
C THR A 31 18.11 6.81 2.81
N ILE A 32 19.33 6.32 2.63
CA ILE A 32 19.91 6.09 1.31
C ILE A 32 18.98 5.07 0.65
N ALA A 33 18.15 5.52 -0.29
CA ALA A 33 17.44 4.61 -1.17
C ALA A 33 18.52 3.73 -1.82
N PRO A 34 18.46 2.40 -1.69
CA PRO A 34 19.49 1.56 -2.27
C PRO A 34 19.49 1.78 -3.78
N THR A 35 20.64 2.22 -4.28
CA THR A 35 20.90 2.56 -5.69
C THR A 35 20.75 1.38 -6.65
N THR A 36 20.42 0.20 -6.14
CA THR A 36 20.28 -1.05 -6.90
C THR A 36 18.84 -1.35 -7.33
N CYS A 37 17.85 -0.60 -6.82
CA CYS A 37 16.47 -0.82 -7.22
C CYS A 37 16.21 -0.29 -8.63
N THR A 38 15.66 -1.14 -9.50
CA THR A 38 15.19 -0.72 -10.82
C THR A 38 13.77 -0.18 -10.71
N THR A 39 13.41 0.79 -11.55
CA THR A 39 12.04 1.29 -11.67
C THR A 39 11.33 0.58 -12.82
N CYS A 40 10.08 0.18 -12.59
CA CYS A 40 9.19 -0.36 -13.60
C CYS A 40 7.99 0.59 -13.78
N THR A 41 7.45 0.67 -14.99
CA THR A 41 6.24 1.46 -15.28
C THR A 41 5.02 0.55 -15.39
N THR A 42 3.82 1.11 -15.19
CA THR A 42 2.55 0.38 -15.36
C THR A 42 2.37 -0.17 -16.77
N ASP A 43 2.92 0.53 -17.78
CA ASP A 43 2.78 0.19 -19.21
C ASP A 43 3.45 -1.14 -19.61
N LEU A 44 4.18 -1.76 -18.68
CA LEU A 44 4.79 -3.08 -18.86
C LEU A 44 3.80 -4.23 -18.62
N ILE A 45 2.62 -3.95 -18.07
CA ILE A 45 1.55 -4.92 -17.84
C ILE A 45 0.35 -4.57 -18.72
N GLY A 46 -0.05 -5.50 -19.58
CA GLY A 46 -1.31 -5.41 -20.31
C GLY A 46 -2.51 -5.74 -19.40
N ILE A 47 -3.67 -5.18 -19.76
CA ILE A 47 -4.94 -5.52 -19.11
C ILE A 47 -5.72 -6.40 -20.08
N VAL A 48 -5.88 -7.67 -19.73
CA VAL A 48 -6.70 -8.59 -20.50
C VAL A 48 -8.17 -8.23 -20.30
N THR A 49 -8.91 -8.24 -21.41
CA THR A 49 -10.36 -8.09 -21.43
C THR A 49 -10.95 -8.98 -22.54
N GLY A 50 -12.21 -9.37 -22.43
CA GLY A 50 -12.93 -10.16 -23.42
C GLY A 50 -13.81 -11.27 -22.85
N ASN A 51 -13.74 -11.52 -21.55
CA ASN A 51 -14.56 -12.47 -20.81
C ASN A 51 -15.69 -11.78 -20.03
N ASP A 52 -16.67 -12.57 -19.62
CA ASP A 52 -17.79 -12.09 -18.81
C ASP A 52 -17.30 -11.70 -17.41
N GLY A 53 -17.71 -10.50 -16.96
CA GLY A 53 -17.33 -9.96 -15.65
C GLY A 53 -16.05 -9.12 -15.67
N ASP A 54 -15.37 -9.00 -16.81
CA ASP A 54 -14.14 -8.23 -16.92
C ASP A 54 -14.34 -6.76 -16.55
N MET A 55 -13.39 -6.24 -15.78
CA MET A 55 -13.30 -4.83 -15.40
C MET A 55 -11.84 -4.40 -15.43
N THR A 56 -11.58 -3.14 -15.74
CA THR A 56 -10.23 -2.58 -15.63
C THR A 56 -9.85 -2.47 -14.16
N PRO A 57 -8.78 -3.15 -13.68
CA PRO A 57 -8.33 -2.97 -12.31
C PRO A 57 -7.74 -1.58 -12.13
N THR A 58 -7.77 -1.07 -10.90
CA THR A 58 -6.96 0.09 -10.54
C THR A 58 -5.56 -0.36 -10.18
N SER A 59 -4.57 0.53 -10.29
CA SER A 59 -3.19 0.21 -9.93
C SER A 59 -2.51 1.35 -9.20
N ALA A 60 -1.66 1.03 -8.24
CA ALA A 60 -0.79 1.99 -7.56
C ALA A 60 0.64 1.46 -7.52
N ILE A 61 1.60 2.31 -7.91
CA ILE A 61 3.02 2.05 -7.72
C ILE A 61 3.48 2.70 -6.41
N THR A 62 4.13 1.92 -5.56
CA THR A 62 4.75 2.36 -4.32
C THR A 62 6.18 1.84 -4.23
N ALA A 63 6.85 2.07 -3.10
CA ALA A 63 8.16 1.51 -2.82
C ALA A 63 8.08 0.56 -1.61
N ASP A 64 8.78 -0.57 -1.67
CA ASP A 64 8.92 -1.48 -0.54
C ASP A 64 9.85 -0.92 0.55
N ALA A 65 10.11 -1.70 1.60
CA ALA A 65 11.02 -1.32 2.68
C ALA A 65 12.47 -1.10 2.22
N ASN A 66 12.85 -1.65 1.06
CA ASN A 66 14.14 -1.45 0.42
C ASN A 66 14.08 -0.32 -0.62
N GLY A 67 13.00 0.44 -0.74
CA GLY A 67 12.90 1.49 -1.76
C GLY A 67 12.76 0.97 -3.20
N CYS A 68 12.49 -0.32 -3.40
CA CYS A 68 12.27 -0.91 -4.71
C CYS A 68 10.81 -0.76 -5.14
N SER A 69 10.59 -0.53 -6.44
CA SER A 69 9.23 -0.32 -6.95
C SER A 69 8.37 -1.58 -6.79
N VAL A 70 7.16 -1.36 -6.29
CA VAL A 70 6.11 -2.36 -6.15
C VAL A 70 4.86 -1.84 -6.82
N ILE A 71 4.16 -2.67 -7.58
CA ILE A 71 2.84 -2.36 -8.12
C ILE A 71 1.81 -3.24 -7.43
N THR A 72 0.70 -2.63 -7.04
CA THR A 72 -0.50 -3.34 -6.59
C THR A 72 -1.60 -3.08 -7.62
N TYR A 73 -2.16 -4.15 -8.19
CA TYR A 73 -3.43 -4.08 -8.90
C TYR A 73 -4.56 -4.44 -7.95
N THR A 74 -5.62 -3.65 -7.99
CA THR A 74 -6.82 -3.83 -7.18
C THR A 74 -8.02 -4.00 -8.12
N CYS A 75 -8.71 -5.13 -7.96
CA CYS A 75 -9.93 -5.43 -8.66
C CYS A 75 -11.09 -5.26 -7.68
N GLU A 76 -11.99 -4.34 -7.98
CA GLU A 76 -13.20 -4.06 -7.21
C GLU A 76 -14.13 -3.17 -8.03
N ARG A 77 -15.42 -3.21 -7.71
CA ARG A 77 -16.37 -2.23 -8.23
C ARG A 77 -16.17 -0.89 -7.52
N THR A 78 -16.47 0.21 -8.20
CA THR A 78 -16.64 1.52 -7.54
C THR A 78 -18.12 1.95 -7.58
N PRO A 79 -18.83 2.03 -6.44
CA PRO A 79 -18.40 1.64 -5.10
C PRO A 79 -18.28 0.12 -4.93
N VAL A 80 -17.51 -0.31 -3.93
CA VAL A 80 -17.29 -1.73 -3.62
C VAL A 80 -18.60 -2.40 -3.23
N VAL A 81 -18.86 -3.57 -3.82
CA VAL A 81 -20.00 -4.41 -3.46
C VAL A 81 -19.47 -5.63 -2.70
N ALA A 82 -19.71 -5.66 -1.39
CA ALA A 82 -19.13 -6.65 -0.48
C ALA A 82 -19.60 -8.11 -0.69
N THR A 83 -20.45 -8.36 -1.69
CA THR A 83 -20.91 -9.70 -2.07
C THR A 83 -20.35 -10.18 -3.39
N ASP A 84 -19.75 -9.29 -4.19
CA ASP A 84 -19.18 -9.65 -5.48
C ASP A 84 -17.97 -10.57 -5.26
N VAL A 85 -17.88 -11.68 -5.99
CA VAL A 85 -16.67 -12.49 -6.04
C VAL A 85 -15.73 -11.84 -7.04
N VAL A 86 -14.50 -11.58 -6.61
CA VAL A 86 -13.53 -10.85 -7.42
C VAL A 86 -12.30 -11.72 -7.66
N LEU A 87 -11.82 -11.73 -8.90
CA LEU A 87 -10.65 -12.50 -9.33
C LEU A 87 -9.67 -11.57 -10.03
N ILE A 88 -8.39 -11.75 -9.76
CA ILE A 88 -7.29 -11.21 -10.56
C ILE A 88 -6.46 -12.37 -11.07
N THR A 89 -6.58 -12.67 -12.35
CA THR A 89 -5.72 -13.65 -13.03
C THR A 89 -4.51 -12.92 -13.61
N PHE A 90 -3.33 -13.52 -13.53
CA PHE A 90 -2.10 -12.92 -14.00
C PHE A 90 -1.33 -13.88 -14.91
N TYR A 91 -0.76 -13.32 -15.98
CA TYR A 91 -0.25 -14.07 -17.12
C TYR A 91 1.23 -13.80 -17.37
N SER A 92 1.91 -14.78 -17.93
CA SER A 92 3.30 -14.68 -18.37
C SER A 92 3.47 -15.25 -19.77
N ASP A 93 4.05 -14.46 -20.68
CA ASP A 93 4.41 -14.89 -22.04
C ASP A 93 5.50 -15.96 -22.05
N SER A 94 6.23 -16.09 -20.93
CA SER A 94 7.32 -17.04 -20.77
C SER A 94 6.85 -18.43 -20.32
N GLN A 95 5.59 -18.56 -19.91
CA GLN A 95 5.05 -19.79 -19.32
C GLN A 95 4.06 -20.48 -20.28
N ASN A 96 3.88 -21.78 -20.08
CA ASN A 96 2.88 -22.58 -20.79
C ASN A 96 2.22 -23.56 -19.80
N PRO A 97 0.96 -23.33 -19.37
CA PRO A 97 0.05 -22.29 -19.84
C PRO A 97 0.53 -20.87 -19.48
N THR A 98 0.00 -19.87 -20.20
CA THR A 98 0.32 -18.46 -19.94
C THR A 98 -0.32 -17.95 -18.66
N ASP A 99 -1.47 -18.49 -18.26
CA ASP A 99 -2.03 -18.29 -16.92
C ASP A 99 -1.13 -18.96 -15.89
N VAL A 100 -0.59 -18.16 -14.97
CA VAL A 100 0.34 -18.61 -13.94
C VAL A 100 -0.24 -18.50 -12.53
N GLY A 101 -1.44 -17.96 -12.38
CA GLY A 101 -2.11 -17.88 -11.10
C GLY A 101 -3.25 -16.89 -11.03
N THR A 102 -3.98 -16.96 -9.92
CA THR A 102 -5.14 -16.09 -9.64
C THR A 102 -5.15 -15.72 -8.16
N GLU A 103 -5.35 -14.44 -7.88
CA GLU A 103 -5.71 -13.94 -6.55
C GLU A 103 -7.22 -13.70 -6.53
N ASN A 104 -7.91 -14.09 -5.46
CA ASN A 104 -9.36 -13.94 -5.37
C ASN A 104 -9.81 -13.37 -4.03
N GLY A 105 -10.99 -12.78 -4.02
CA GLY A 105 -11.59 -12.17 -2.84
C GLY A 105 -13.09 -11.98 -2.96
N VAL A 106 -13.67 -11.37 -1.92
CA VAL A 106 -15.06 -10.94 -1.92
C VAL A 106 -15.09 -9.43 -1.70
N GLY A 107 -15.74 -8.71 -2.61
CA GLY A 107 -15.72 -7.26 -2.72
C GLY A 107 -14.46 -6.69 -3.36
N THR A 108 -13.28 -7.17 -2.96
CA THR A 108 -11.99 -6.70 -3.48
C THR A 108 -10.98 -7.84 -3.54
N ALA A 109 -10.11 -7.81 -4.54
CA ALA A 109 -8.93 -8.67 -4.63
C ALA A 109 -7.71 -7.81 -5.02
N ASN A 110 -6.51 -8.22 -4.60
CA ASN A 110 -5.28 -7.50 -4.88
C ASN A 110 -4.19 -8.46 -5.32
N VAL A 111 -3.38 -8.06 -6.30
CA VAL A 111 -2.12 -8.72 -6.63
C VAL A 111 -0.98 -7.72 -6.54
N VAL A 112 0.11 -8.15 -5.91
CA VAL A 112 1.31 -7.33 -5.68
C VAL A 112 2.47 -7.93 -6.45
N MET A 113 3.19 -7.08 -7.18
CA MET A 113 4.36 -7.49 -7.97
C MET A 113 5.54 -6.56 -7.69
N ASN A 114 6.74 -7.14 -7.68
CA ASN A 114 7.97 -6.40 -7.45
C ASN A 114 8.65 -6.10 -8.78
N CYS A 115 9.23 -4.91 -8.92
CA CYS A 115 10.08 -4.60 -10.06
C CYS A 115 11.44 -5.28 -9.89
N VAL A 116 11.80 -6.16 -10.81
CA VAL A 116 13.09 -6.84 -10.85
C VAL A 116 13.67 -6.69 -12.25
N ASN A 117 14.84 -6.07 -12.36
CA ASN A 117 15.54 -5.86 -13.63
C ASN A 117 14.67 -5.20 -14.73
N GLY A 118 13.76 -4.29 -14.34
CA GLY A 118 12.88 -3.58 -15.26
C GLY A 118 11.66 -4.37 -15.73
N GLN A 119 11.33 -5.47 -15.05
CA GLN A 119 10.13 -6.27 -15.30
C GLN A 119 9.34 -6.46 -14.00
N TRP A 120 8.02 -6.55 -14.10
CA TRP A 120 7.18 -6.90 -12.96
C TRP A 120 7.20 -8.40 -12.72
N VAL A 121 7.52 -8.78 -11.49
CA VAL A 121 7.73 -10.17 -11.10
C VAL A 121 6.84 -10.51 -9.91
N LYS A 122 6.12 -11.62 -10.03
CA LYS A 122 5.42 -12.29 -8.92
C LYS A 122 5.99 -13.68 -8.76
N GLU A 123 6.40 -14.01 -7.54
CA GLU A 123 6.89 -15.35 -7.18
C GLU A 123 8.03 -15.88 -8.08
N GLY A 124 8.86 -14.96 -8.58
CA GLY A 124 9.99 -15.28 -9.47
C GLY A 124 9.64 -15.39 -10.96
N ILE A 125 8.38 -15.17 -11.33
CA ILE A 125 7.88 -15.21 -12.72
C ILE A 125 7.59 -13.79 -13.18
N VAL A 126 8.09 -13.45 -14.39
CA VAL A 126 7.76 -12.18 -15.05
C VAL A 126 6.28 -12.22 -15.46
N ILE A 127 5.53 -11.22 -15.02
CA ILE A 127 4.12 -11.05 -15.38
C ILE A 127 4.06 -10.04 -16.52
N ASN A 128 3.25 -10.35 -17.52
CA ASN A 128 3.05 -9.56 -18.73
C ASN A 128 1.64 -8.98 -18.80
N ASP A 129 0.65 -9.67 -18.24
CA ASP A 129 -0.72 -9.19 -18.24
C ASP A 129 -1.44 -9.53 -16.93
N VAL A 130 -2.48 -8.76 -16.64
CA VAL A 130 -3.44 -9.05 -15.58
C VAL A 130 -4.87 -8.93 -16.12
N GLU A 131 -5.76 -9.75 -15.60
CA GLU A 131 -7.20 -9.71 -15.86
C GLU A 131 -7.92 -9.54 -14.53
N CYS A 132 -8.90 -8.65 -14.49
CA CYS A 132 -9.74 -8.44 -13.32
C CYS A 132 -11.17 -8.82 -13.69
N GLN A 133 -11.76 -9.76 -12.94
CA GLN A 133 -13.11 -10.25 -13.18
C GLN A 133 -13.96 -10.11 -11.92
N ILE A 134 -15.19 -9.65 -12.09
CA ILE A 134 -16.18 -9.49 -11.03
C ILE A 134 -17.39 -10.37 -11.36
N ILE A 135 -17.63 -11.38 -10.53
CA ILE A 135 -18.75 -12.30 -10.63
C ILE A 135 -19.77 -11.98 -9.53
N THR A 136 -21.01 -11.72 -9.92
CA THR A 136 -22.11 -11.32 -9.03
C THR A 136 -23.10 -12.44 -8.78
#